data_AF-A0A938F069-F1
#
_entry.id   AF-A0A938F069-F1
#
_cell.length_a   1.000
_cell.length_b   1.000
_cell.length_c   1.000
_cell.angle_alpha   90.00
_cell.angle_beta   90.00
_cell.angle_gamma   90.00
#
_symmetry.space_group_name_H-M   'P 1'
#
loop_
_entity.id
_entity.type
_entity.pdbx_description
1 polymer ?
#
loop_
_entity_poly.entity_id
_entity_poly.type
_entity_poly.pdbx_seq_one_letter_code
_entity_poly.pdbx_strand_id
1 'polypeptide(L)'
;MDTKKRTHVLVSEELVEEIDRLSGKRKRSWFITQAVRREIQRLNFINAVKETSGAWDDKDHPEFERGVESWVRNLREEDKKRLKELI
;
A
#
# COMPACT_ATOMS: atom_id res chain seq x y z
N MET A 1 -9.92 0.60 -22.49
CA MET A 1 -10.97 -0.43 -22.45
C MET A 1 -10.43 -1.59 -21.62
N ASP A 2 -11.04 -1.91 -20.48
CA ASP A 2 -10.57 -2.99 -19.61
C ASP A 2 -10.96 -4.34 -20.24
N THR A 3 -9.99 -5.03 -20.86
CA THR A 3 -10.21 -6.28 -21.58
C THR A 3 -10.19 -7.45 -20.59
N LYS A 4 -11.36 -7.98 -20.26
CA LYS A 4 -11.47 -9.15 -19.39
C LYS A 4 -11.16 -10.43 -20.18
N LYS A 5 -10.17 -11.20 -19.72
CA LYS A 5 -9.91 -12.57 -20.19
C LYS A 5 -10.48 -13.58 -19.20
N ARG A 6 -11.10 -14.65 -19.71
CA ARG A 6 -11.59 -15.75 -18.89
C ARG A 6 -10.43 -16.72 -18.63
N THR A 7 -10.17 -17.02 -17.36
CA THR A 7 -9.16 -17.99 -16.93
C THR A 7 -9.86 -19.11 -16.18
N HIS A 8 -9.57 -20.37 -16.54
CA HIS A 8 -10.06 -21.53 -15.81
C HIS A 8 -9.09 -21.84 -14.66
N VAL A 9 -9.61 -21.91 -13.43
CA VAL A 9 -8.82 -22.17 -12.22
C VAL A 9 -9.46 -23.33 -11.47
N LEU A 10 -8.66 -24.32 -11.10
CA LEU A 10 -9.09 -25.42 -10.24
C LEU A 10 -9.03 -24.95 -8.79
N VAL A 11 -10.15 -25.08 -8.08
CA VAL A 11 -10.31 -24.70 -6.68
C VAL A 11 -11.02 -25.85 -5.97
N SER A 12 -10.65 -26.15 -4.73
CA SER A 12 -11.34 -27.18 -3.95
C SER A 12 -12.79 -26.80 -3.69
N GLU A 13 -13.66 -27.80 -3.56
CA GLU A 13 -15.08 -27.60 -3.29
C GLU A 13 -15.30 -26.84 -1.97
N GLU A 14 -14.57 -27.21 -0.93
CA GLU A 14 -14.57 -26.53 0.37
C GLU A 14 -14.34 -25.01 0.25
N LEU A 15 -13.33 -24.60 -0.54
CA LEU A 15 -13.05 -23.18 -0.74
C LEU A 15 -14.16 -22.47 -1.52
N VAL A 16 -14.77 -23.16 -2.49
CA VAL A 16 -15.89 -22.60 -3.25
C VAL A 16 -17.11 -22.38 -2.35
N GLU A 17 -17.41 -23.34 -1.47
CA GLU A 17 -18.49 -23.24 -0.49
C GLU A 17 -18.24 -22.10 0.50
N GLU A 18 -17.02 -21.97 1.00
CA GLU A 18 -16.67 -20.91 1.94
C GLU A 18 -16.74 -19.53 1.28
N ILE A 19 -16.27 -19.39 0.03
CA ILE A 19 -16.43 -18.15 -0.74
C ILE A 19 -17.91 -17.80 -0.91
N ASP A 20 -18.76 -18.77 -1.21
CA ASP A 20 -20.19 -18.54 -1.35
C ASP A 20 -20.85 -18.15 -0.04
N ARG A 21 -20.42 -18.72 1.09
CA ARG A 21 -20.89 -18.36 2.42
C ARG A 21 -20.52 -16.91 2.77
N LEU A 22 -19.29 -16.50 2.48
CA LEU A 22 -18.78 -15.17 2.83
C LEU A 22 -19.23 -14.06 1.88
N SER A 23 -19.22 -14.33 0.57
CA SER A 23 -19.46 -13.31 -0.46
C SER A 23 -20.86 -13.40 -1.09
N GLY A 24 -21.57 -14.50 -0.86
CA GLY A 24 -22.85 -14.79 -1.49
C GLY A 24 -22.70 -15.40 -2.89
N LYS A 25 -23.76 -16.08 -3.32
CA LYS A 25 -23.81 -16.73 -4.64
C LYS A 25 -23.55 -15.71 -5.76
N ARG A 26 -22.82 -16.12 -6.79
CA ARG A 26 -22.41 -15.32 -7.98
C ARG A 26 -21.33 -14.26 -7.75
N LYS A 27 -20.78 -14.10 -6.54
CA LYS A 27 -19.66 -13.17 -6.28
C LYS A 27 -18.28 -13.82 -6.28
N ARG A 28 -18.17 -15.10 -6.63
CA ARG A 28 -16.91 -15.87 -6.65
C ARG A 28 -15.81 -15.22 -7.49
N SER A 29 -16.11 -14.82 -8.73
CA SER A 29 -15.11 -14.16 -9.59
C SER A 29 -14.67 -12.83 -9.01
N TRP A 30 -15.59 -12.04 -8.46
CA TRP A 30 -15.25 -10.78 -7.80
C TRP A 30 -14.35 -11.02 -6.59
N PHE A 31 -14.69 -11.99 -5.73
CA PHE A 31 -13.92 -12.33 -4.53
C PHE A 31 -12.50 -12.76 -4.89
N ILE A 32 -12.36 -13.70 -5.83
CA ILE A 32 -11.05 -14.18 -6.30
C ILE A 32 -10.24 -13.03 -6.89
N THR A 33 -10.84 -12.16 -7.71
CA THR A 33 -10.13 -10.99 -8.27
C THR A 33 -9.64 -10.04 -7.17
N GLN A 34 -10.44 -9.76 -6.15
CA GLN A 34 -10.01 -8.90 -5.04
C GLN A 34 -8.90 -9.55 -4.22
N ALA A 35 -9.02 -10.84 -3.91
CA ALA A 35 -8.00 -11.59 -3.17
C ALA A 35 -6.65 -11.60 -3.92
N VAL A 36 -6.68 -11.91 -5.23
CA VAL A 36 -5.48 -11.89 -6.08
C VAL A 36 -4.89 -10.49 -6.15
N ARG A 37 -5.71 -9.44 -6.33
CA ARG A 37 -5.22 -8.05 -6.36
C ARG A 37 -4.50 -7.68 -5.06
N ARG A 38 -5.09 -8.03 -3.92
CA ARG A 38 -4.49 -7.78 -2.61
C ARG A 38 -3.17 -8.51 -2.45
N GLU A 39 -3.10 -9.77 -2.86
CA GLU A 39 -1.87 -10.56 -2.72
C GLU A 39 -0.76 -10.07 -3.64
N ILE A 40 -1.07 -9.69 -4.89
CA ILE A 40 -0.10 -9.07 -5.80
C ILE A 40 0.45 -7.77 -5.19
N GLN A 41 -0.41 -6.91 -4.64
CA GLN A 41 0.02 -5.68 -3.99
C GLN A 41 0.95 -5.96 -2.80
N ARG A 42 0.62 -6.97 -1.98
CA ARG A 42 1.44 -7.37 -0.83
C ARG A 42 2.82 -7.85 -1.27
N LEU A 43 2.88 -8.72 -2.29
CA LEU A 43 4.14 -9.26 -2.80
C LEU A 43 5.00 -8.17 -3.45
N ASN A 44 4.41 -7.29 -4.25
CA ASN A 44 5.11 -6.15 -4.82
C ASN A 44 5.67 -5.22 -3.74
N PHE A 45 4.91 -4.95 -2.68
CA PHE A 45 5.37 -4.14 -1.56
C PHE A 45 6.56 -4.79 -0.85
N ILE A 46 6.49 -6.09 -0.56
CA ILE A 46 7.60 -6.82 0.07
C ILE A 46 8.85 -6.77 -0.81
N ASN A 47 8.71 -6.94 -2.12
CA ASN A 47 9.84 -6.86 -3.04
C ASN A 47 10.43 -5.45 -3.06
N ALA A 48 9.60 -4.42 -3.14
CA ALA A 48 10.06 -3.04 -3.09
C ALA A 48 10.82 -2.75 -1.79
N VAL A 49 10.30 -3.16 -0.63
CA VAL A 49 10.97 -3.00 0.67
C VAL A 49 12.33 -3.71 0.71
N LYS A 50 12.44 -4.90 0.09
CA LYS A 50 13.73 -5.61 0.00
C LYS A 50 14.71 -4.89 -0.93
N GLU A 51 14.24 -4.41 -2.07
CA GLU A 51 15.06 -3.69 -3.06
C GLU A 51 15.55 -2.34 -2.54
N THR A 52 14.72 -1.64 -1.75
CA THR A 52 15.07 -0.35 -1.16
C THR A 52 15.68 -0.47 0.24
N SER A 53 15.90 -1.69 0.74
CA SER A 53 16.55 -1.92 2.01
C SER A 53 17.96 -1.33 2.00
N GLY A 54 18.23 -0.39 2.91
CA GLY A 54 19.51 0.31 2.98
C GLY A 54 19.62 1.51 2.02
N ALA A 55 18.55 1.87 1.30
CA ALA A 55 18.50 3.12 0.53
C ALA A 55 18.40 4.39 1.41
N TRP A 56 18.31 4.22 2.73
CA TRP A 56 18.23 5.28 3.72
C TRP A 56 19.32 5.05 4.78
N ASP A 57 20.21 6.03 4.94
CA ASP A 57 21.22 6.10 6.02
C ASP A 57 21.01 7.40 6.79
N ASP A 58 21.03 7.34 8.12
CA ASP A 58 20.88 8.52 8.98
C ASP A 58 22.02 9.54 8.76
N LYS A 59 23.19 9.08 8.28
CA LYS A 59 24.31 9.95 7.92
C LYS A 59 24.02 10.87 6.74
N ASP A 60 23.17 10.43 5.81
CA ASP A 60 22.79 11.20 4.63
C ASP A 60 21.68 12.22 4.95
N HIS A 61 21.10 12.15 6.15
CA HIS A 61 19.98 12.99 6.60
C HIS A 61 20.22 13.65 7.97
N PRO A 62 21.21 14.55 8.08
CA PRO A 62 21.52 15.25 9.33
C PRO A 62 20.36 16.11 9.85
N GLU A 63 19.42 16.51 8.99
CA GLU A 63 18.20 17.25 9.37
C GLU A 63 17.33 16.50 10.39
N PHE A 64 17.45 15.17 10.47
CA PHE A 64 16.72 14.32 11.41
C PHE A 64 17.53 13.94 12.65
N GLU A 65 18.72 14.51 12.87
CA GLU A 65 19.58 14.18 14.02
C GLU A 65 18.86 14.39 15.38
N ARG A 66 18.01 15.42 15.47
CA ARG A 66 17.16 15.69 16.65
C ARG A 66 15.80 15.01 16.60
N GLY A 67 15.66 14.02 15.72
CA GLY A 67 14.42 13.32 15.42
C GLY A 67 13.55 14.02 14.37
N VAL A 68 12.83 13.21 13.60
CA VAL A 68 11.92 13.66 12.54
C VAL A 68 10.85 14.62 13.07
N GLU A 69 10.38 14.42 14.30
CA GLU A 69 9.39 15.31 14.92
C GLU A 69 9.89 16.76 15.02
N SER A 70 11.13 16.96 15.46
CA SER A 70 11.72 18.29 15.58
C SER A 70 11.84 18.96 14.21
N TRP A 71 12.21 18.19 13.18
CA TRP A 71 12.30 18.70 11.81
C TRP A 71 10.92 19.11 11.27
N VAL A 72 9.91 18.25 11.39
CA VAL A 72 8.53 18.55 10.95
C VAL A 72 7.98 19.78 11.67
N ARG A 73 8.27 19.92 12.97
CA ARG A 73 7.84 21.09 13.75
C ARG A 73 8.47 22.38 13.21
N ASN A 74 9.77 22.37 12.93
CA ASN A 74 10.46 23.55 12.37
C ASN A 74 9.87 23.92 11.00
N LEU A 75 9.66 22.93 10.13
CA LEU A 75 9.05 23.14 8.81
C LEU A 75 7.68 23.83 8.91
N ARG A 76 6.83 23.38 9.84
CA ARG A 76 5.51 23.97 10.08
C ARG A 76 5.58 25.40 10.61
N GLU A 77 6.54 25.71 11.48
CA GLU A 77 6.71 27.07 12.00
C GLU A 77 7.24 28.03 10.93
N GLU A 78 8.14 27.58 10.06
CA GLU A 78 8.59 28.35 8.89
C GLU A 78 7.47 28.62 7.90
N ASP A 79 6.62 27.63 7.61
CA ASP A 79 5.44 27.80 6.76
C ASP A 79 4.46 28.82 7.36
N LYS A 80 4.18 28.73 8.66
CA LYS A 80 3.32 29.70 9.36
C LYS A 80 3.90 31.11 9.32
N LYS A 81 5.22 31.25 9.46
CA LYS A 81 5.89 32.56 9.41
C LYS A 81 5.76 33.17 8.01
N ARG A 82 6.05 32.39 6.95
CA ARG A 82 5.84 32.82 5.56
C ARG A 82 4.40 33.21 5.27
N LEU A 83 3.44 32.42 5.77
CA LEU A 83 2.02 32.73 5.59
C LEU A 83 1.63 34.06 6.24
N LYS A 84 2.19 34.39 7.42
CA LYS A 84 1.97 35.67 8.10
C LYS A 84 2.62 36.87 7.38
N GLU A 85 3.66 36.66 6.60
CA GLU A 85 4.31 37.72 5.82
C GLU A 85 3.54 38.03 4.52
N LEU A 86 2.64 37.13 4.10
CA LEU A 86 1.82 37.26 2.88
C LEU A 86 0.41 37.84 3.13
N ILE A 87 -0.03 37.91 4.40
CA ILE A 87 -1.35 38.40 4.83
C ILE A 87 -1.16 39.72 5.58
#